data_AF-A0A7K7DM72-F1
#
_entry.id   AF-A0A7K7DM72-F1
#
_cell.length_a   1.000
_cell.length_b   1.000
_cell.length_c   1.000
_cell.angle_alpha   90.00
_cell.angle_beta   90.00
_cell.angle_gamma   90.00
#
_symmetry.space_group_name_H-M   'P 1'
#
loop_
_entity.id
_entity.type
_entity.pdbx_description
1 polymer ?
#
loop_
_entity_poly.entity_id
_entity_poly.type
_entity_poly.pdbx_seq_one_letter_code
_entity_poly.pdbx_strand_id
1 'polypeptide(L)'
;GMHVEVKDPDGKVVMSRQYGSEGRFTFTSHTPGEHQICLHSNSTRMALFAGGKLRVHLDIQVGEHTNNYPEIAAKDKLTELQLRARQLLDQVEQIQKEQNYQR
;
A
#
# COMPACT_ATOMS: atom_id res chain seq x y z
N GLY A 1 -3.16 10.74 -19.29
CA GLY A 1 -3.55 10.13 -18.01
C GLY A 1 -2.31 9.86 -17.19
N MET A 2 -2.45 9.22 -16.04
CA MET A 2 -1.35 8.82 -15.17
C MET A 2 -1.34 7.31 -14.98
N HIS A 3 -0.25 6.63 -15.32
CA HIS A 3 -0.05 5.23 -15.00
C HIS A 3 0.55 5.13 -13.60
N VAL A 4 -0.08 4.38 -12.72
CA VAL A 4 0.37 4.18 -11.34
C VAL A 4 0.77 2.72 -11.16
N GLU A 5 2.01 2.52 -10.73
CA GLU A 5 2.58 1.21 -10.42
C GLU A 5 3.02 1.20 -8.95
N VAL A 6 2.76 0.09 -8.25
CA VAL A 6 3.20 -0.13 -6.87
C VAL A 6 3.95 -1.44 -6.81
N LYS A 7 5.14 -1.42 -6.20
CA LYS A 7 5.98 -2.59 -5.94
C LYS A 7 6.12 -2.85 -4.46
N ASP A 8 6.19 -4.12 -4.11
CA ASP A 8 6.56 -4.57 -2.77
C ASP A 8 8.09 -4.48 -2.55
N PRO A 9 8.58 -4.76 -1.33
CA PRO A 9 10.00 -4.69 -1.01
C PRO A 9 10.88 -5.66 -1.82
N ASP A 10 10.29 -6.73 -2.35
CA ASP A 10 10.97 -7.72 -3.20
C ASP A 10 10.97 -7.30 -4.68
N GLY A 11 10.42 -6.12 -4.99
CA GLY A 11 10.32 -5.58 -6.34
C GLY A 11 9.19 -6.16 -7.19
N LYS A 12 8.32 -6.98 -6.60
CA LYS A 12 7.16 -7.55 -7.29
C LYS A 12 6.06 -6.50 -7.39
N VAL A 13 5.46 -6.41 -8.57
CA VAL A 13 4.34 -5.49 -8.83
C VAL A 13 3.09 -5.98 -8.10
N VAL A 14 2.61 -5.20 -7.13
CA VAL A 14 1.36 -5.46 -6.40
C VAL A 14 0.17 -4.75 -7.03
N MET A 15 0.41 -3.64 -7.74
CA MET A 15 -0.63 -2.94 -8.49
C MET A 15 -0.01 -2.25 -9.70
N SER A 16 -0.68 -2.32 -10.86
CA SER A 16 -0.33 -1.52 -12.03
C SER A 16 -1.62 -1.15 -12.77
N ARG A 17 -1.96 0.14 -12.81
CA ARG A 17 -3.22 0.64 -13.38
C ARG A 17 -3.07 2.02 -14.02
N GLN A 18 -3.85 2.26 -15.06
CA GLN A 18 -3.95 3.55 -15.73
C GLN A 18 -5.13 4.35 -15.17
N TYR A 19 -4.86 5.58 -14.74
CA TYR A 19 -5.84 6.56 -14.28
C TYR A 19 -5.94 7.76 -15.23
N GLY A 20 -7.04 8.49 -15.08
CA GLY A 20 -7.32 9.75 -15.78
C GLY A 20 -6.48 10.92 -15.26
N SER A 21 -7.05 12.13 -15.24
CA SER A 21 -6.46 13.30 -14.58
C SER A 21 -6.57 13.24 -13.06
N GLU A 22 -7.58 12.53 -12.56
CA GLU A 22 -7.87 12.34 -11.14
C GLU A 22 -8.21 10.86 -10.91
N GLY A 23 -7.94 10.38 -9.70
CA GLY A 23 -8.22 9.00 -9.33
C GLY A 23 -7.78 8.68 -7.90
N ARG A 24 -8.31 7.57 -7.39
CA ARG A 24 -7.92 7.00 -6.10
C ARG A 24 -7.56 5.54 -6.29
N PHE A 25 -6.50 5.11 -5.62
CA PHE A 25 -6.07 3.72 -5.59
C PHE A 25 -5.83 3.26 -4.16
N THR A 26 -5.99 1.95 -3.94
CA THR A 26 -5.76 1.30 -2.65
C THR A 26 -5.01 0.02 -2.92
N PHE A 27 -3.99 -0.27 -2.12
CA PHE A 27 -3.26 -1.52 -2.15
C PHE A 27 -3.01 -2.00 -0.72
N THR A 28 -2.86 -3.31 -0.57
CA THR A 28 -2.53 -3.96 0.71
C THR A 28 -1.06 -4.35 0.72
N SER A 29 -0.36 -4.02 1.81
CA SER A 29 1.03 -4.41 2.05
C SER A 29 1.06 -5.85 2.58
N HIS A 30 1.33 -6.82 1.71
CA HIS A 30 1.41 -8.23 2.11
C HIS A 30 2.76 -8.62 2.74
N THR A 31 3.82 -7.89 2.41
CA THR A 31 5.19 -8.15 2.90
C THR A 31 5.66 -6.91 3.68
N PRO A 32 6.20 -7.03 4.90
CA PRO A 32 6.74 -5.89 5.61
C PRO A 32 7.98 -5.33 4.91
N GLY A 33 8.07 -4.01 4.77
CA GLY A 33 9.24 -3.33 4.20
C GLY A 33 8.86 -2.12 3.35
N GLU A 34 9.85 -1.59 2.64
CA GLU A 34 9.69 -0.43 1.76
C GLU A 34 8.90 -0.77 0.50
N HIS A 35 7.78 -0.09 0.28
CA HIS A 35 7.01 -0.19 -0.95
C HIS A 35 7.29 1.02 -1.84
N GLN A 36 7.39 0.79 -3.14
CA GLN A 36 7.65 1.84 -4.11
C GLN A 36 6.38 2.18 -4.89
N ILE A 37 5.95 3.44 -4.88
CA ILE A 37 4.84 3.95 -5.69
C ILE A 37 5.40 4.81 -6.83
N CYS A 38 5.17 4.41 -8.07
CA CYS A 38 5.63 5.10 -9.28
C CYS A 38 4.45 5.68 -10.06
N LEU A 39 4.52 6.98 -10.38
CA LEU A 39 3.54 7.67 -11.21
C LEU A 39 4.18 8.07 -12.54
N HIS A 40 3.71 7.48 -13.64
CA HIS A 40 4.19 7.72 -14.99
C HIS A 40 3.15 8.47 -15.82
N SER A 41 3.51 9.67 -16.29
CA SER A 41 2.68 10.40 -17.25
C SER A 41 2.88 9.84 -18.65
N ASN A 42 1.80 9.40 -19.30
CA ASN A 42 1.82 8.95 -20.70
C ASN A 42 1.55 10.10 -21.69
N SER A 43 1.64 11.35 -21.25
CA SER A 43 1.35 12.52 -22.09
C SER A 43 2.60 12.99 -22.84
N THR A 44 2.60 12.82 -24.16
CA THR A 44 3.62 13.38 -25.07
C THR A 44 3.57 14.90 -25.19
N ARG A 45 2.50 15.55 -24.69
CA ARG A 45 2.38 17.01 -24.65
C ARG A 45 3.42 17.67 -23.73
N MET A 46 4.04 16.93 -22.81
CA MET A 46 5.14 17.45 -21.98
C MET A 46 6.40 17.80 -22.79
N ALA A 47 6.65 17.12 -23.92
CA ALA A 47 7.85 17.33 -24.73
C ALA A 47 7.69 18.47 -25.77
N LEU A 48 6.45 18.79 -26.16
CA LEU A 48 6.15 19.77 -27.22
C LEU A 48 5.99 21.22 -26.71
N PHE A 49 5.79 21.41 -25.41
CA PHE A 49 5.75 22.73 -24.78
C PHE A 49 6.92 22.84 -23.80
N ALA A 50 7.99 23.51 -24.27
CA ALA A 50 9.18 23.82 -23.49
C ALA A 50 8.79 24.37 -22.09
N GLY A 51 9.02 23.58 -21.04
CA GLY A 51 8.88 24.03 -19.65
C GLY A 51 7.59 23.66 -18.92
N GLY A 52 6.71 22.84 -19.50
CA GLY A 52 5.52 22.34 -18.80
C GLY A 52 5.88 21.37 -17.66
N LYS A 53 6.07 21.86 -16.43
CA LYS A 53 6.25 21.00 -15.25
C LYS A 53 4.94 20.28 -14.92
N LEU A 54 4.99 18.96 -14.81
CA LEU A 54 3.86 18.17 -14.30
C LEU A 54 3.67 18.45 -12.81
N ARG A 55 2.49 18.92 -12.41
CA ARG A 55 2.09 19.07 -11.02
C ARG A 55 1.22 17.88 -10.63
N VAL A 56 1.59 17.19 -9.57
CA VAL A 56 0.85 16.06 -9.01
C VAL A 56 0.50 16.40 -7.57
N HIS A 57 -0.79 16.25 -7.23
CA HIS A 57 -1.25 16.27 -5.85
C HIS A 57 -1.45 14.83 -5.42
N LEU A 58 -0.79 14.42 -4.34
CA LEU A 58 -0.79 13.04 -3.85
C LEU A 58 -1.00 13.05 -2.34
N ASP A 59 -2.16 12.55 -1.92
CA ASP A 59 -2.47 12.29 -0.53
C ASP A 59 -2.35 10.80 -0.25
N ILE A 60 -1.51 10.45 0.73
CA ILE A 60 -1.31 9.07 1.16
C ILE A 60 -1.93 8.91 2.54
N GLN A 61 -2.89 7.99 2.63
CA GLN A 61 -3.47 7.58 3.90
C GLN A 61 -3.02 6.16 4.20
N VAL A 62 -2.24 6.00 5.27
CA VAL A 62 -1.83 4.69 5.78
C VAL A 62 -2.75 4.37 6.95
N GLY A 63 -3.56 3.33 6.81
CA GLY A 63 -4.36 2.80 7.91
C GLY A 63 -3.61 1.67 8.60
N GLU A 64 -3.38 1.78 9.90
CA GLU A 64 -3.21 0.59 10.74
C GLU A 64 -4.50 -0.23 10.59
N HIS A 65 -4.37 -1.48 10.12
CA HIS A 65 -5.42 -2.49 10.12
C HIS A 65 -6.54 -2.30 9.07
N THR A 66 -6.25 -2.61 7.81
CA THR A 66 -7.28 -2.94 6.81
C THR A 66 -7.24 -4.41 6.39
N ASN A 67 -6.71 -5.30 7.24
CA ASN A 67 -7.10 -6.71 7.16
C ASN A 67 -8.53 -6.80 7.71
N ASN A 68 -9.49 -7.04 6.83
CA ASN A 68 -10.90 -7.18 7.15
C ASN A 68 -11.12 -8.48 7.97
N TYR A 69 -10.68 -8.48 9.23
CA TYR A 69 -10.83 -9.56 10.20
C TYR A 69 -12.30 -10.04 10.39
N PRO A 70 -13.36 -9.23 10.19
CA PRO A 70 -14.73 -9.73 10.29
C PRO A 70 -15.11 -10.76 9.20
N GLU A 71 -14.58 -10.62 7.98
CA GLU A 71 -14.88 -11.56 6.88
C GLU A 71 -14.12 -12.88 7.01
N ILE A 72 -12.94 -12.87 7.65
CA ILE A 72 -12.17 -14.08 7.96
C ILE A 72 -12.77 -14.81 9.18
N ALA A 73 -13.30 -14.07 10.17
CA ALA A 73 -13.93 -14.63 11.36
C ALA A 73 -15.22 -15.43 11.05
N ALA A 74 -15.97 -15.04 10.02
CA ALA A 74 -17.22 -15.70 9.66
C ALA A 74 -17.02 -17.06 8.97
N LYS A 75 -15.84 -17.34 8.39
CA LYS A 75 -15.64 -18.52 7.54
C LYS A 75 -15.23 -19.80 8.29
N ASP A 76 -14.62 -19.69 9.47
CA ASP A 76 -13.88 -20.84 10.05
C ASP A 76 -14.21 -21.29 11.48
N LYS A 77 -15.19 -20.72 12.21
CA LYS A 77 -15.60 -21.26 13.54
C LYS A 77 -14.40 -21.65 14.45
N LEU A 78 -13.35 -20.84 14.53
CA LEU A 78 -12.20 -21.13 15.40
C LEU A 78 -12.29 -20.34 16.71
N THR A 79 -12.16 -21.09 17.80
CA THR A 79 -12.38 -20.75 19.21
C THR A 79 -11.58 -19.55 19.72
N GLU A 80 -12.26 -18.69 20.47
CA GLU A 80 -11.86 -17.40 21.09
C GLU A 80 -10.43 -17.33 21.67
N LEU A 81 -9.90 -18.43 22.20
CA LEU A 81 -8.56 -18.50 22.79
C LEU A 81 -7.41 -18.40 21.78
N GLN A 82 -7.58 -18.93 20.56
CA GLN A 82 -6.55 -18.82 19.51
C GLN A 82 -6.46 -17.41 18.94
N LEU A 83 -7.58 -16.68 18.93
CA LEU A 83 -7.63 -15.29 18.48
C LEU A 83 -6.78 -14.39 19.40
N ARG A 84 -6.89 -14.58 20.71
CA ARG A 84 -6.14 -13.80 21.71
C ARG A 84 -4.64 -14.08 21.67
N ALA A 85 -4.24 -15.33 21.40
CA ALA A 85 -2.83 -15.68 21.22
C ALA A 85 -2.23 -15.03 19.95
N ARG A 86 -2.98 -15.00 18.83
CA ARG A 86 -2.55 -14.29 17.62
C ARG A 86 -2.47 -12.78 17.80
N GLN A 87 -3.46 -12.16 18.46
CA GLN A 87 -3.42 -10.72 18.75
C GLN A 87 -2.19 -10.32 19.57
N LEU A 88 -1.76 -11.15 20.53
CA LEU A 88 -0.56 -10.89 21.31
C LEU A 88 0.73 -11.09 20.47
N LEU A 89 0.73 -12.03 19.52
CA LEU A 89 1.86 -12.21 18.60
C LEU A 89 1.99 -11.04 17.62
N ASP A 90 0.88 -10.57 17.06
CA ASP A 90 0.85 -9.42 16.15
C ASP A 90 1.32 -8.13 16.85
N GLN A 91 0.94 -7.93 18.12
CA GLN A 91 1.42 -6.80 18.93
C GLN A 91 2.94 -6.85 19.16
N VAL A 92 3.51 -8.04 19.39
CA VAL A 92 4.96 -8.20 19.56
C VAL A 92 5.69 -7.95 18.25
N GLU A 93 5.16 -8.41 17.12
CA GLU A 93 5.75 -8.16 15.80
C GLU A 93 5.73 -6.67 15.43
N GLN A 94 4.65 -5.97 15.78
CA GLN A 94 4.52 -4.53 15.56
C GLN A 94 5.53 -3.72 16.39
N ILE A 95 5.70 -4.07 17.67
CA ILE A 95 6.73 -3.45 18.53
C ILE A 95 8.13 -3.68 17.97
N GLN A 96 8.42 -4.88 17.44
CA GLN A 96 9.70 -5.16 16.80
C GLN A 96 9.92 -4.35 15.51
N LYS A 97 8.88 -4.13 14.71
CA LYS A 97 8.96 -3.28 13.50
C LYS A 97 9.23 -1.82 13.86
N GLU A 98 8.61 -1.30 14.91
CA GLU A 98 8.85 0.06 15.39
C GLU A 98 10.27 0.23 15.97
N GLN A 99 10.80 -0.77 16.68
CA GLN A 99 12.17 -0.72 17.21
C GLN A 99 13.25 -0.83 16.13
N ASN A 100 13.01 -1.58 15.05
CA ASN A 100 13.95 -1.65 13.92
C ASN A 100 13.91 -0.40 13.03
N TYR A 101 12.78 0.31 12.95
CA TYR A 101 12.71 1.58 12.23
C TYR A 101 13.52 2.71 12.91
N GLN A 102 13.76 2.61 14.22
CA GLN A 102 14.55 3.59 14.98
C GLN A 102 16.06 3.27 15.08
N ARG A 103 16.52 2.15 14.53
CA ARG A 103 17.95 1.79 14.47
C ARG A 103 18.52 2.09 13.09
#